data_AF-A0AAW5QRV4-F1
#
_entry.id   AF-A0AAW5QRV4-F1
#
_cell.length_a   1.000
_cell.length_b   1.000
_cell.length_c   1.000
_cell.angle_alpha   90.00
_cell.angle_beta   90.00
_cell.angle_gamma   90.00
#
_symmetry.space_group_name_H-M   'P 1'
#
loop_
_entity.id
_entity.type
_entity.pdbx_description
1 polymer ?
#
loop_
_entity_poly.entity_id
_entity_poly.type
_entity_poly.pdbx_seq_one_letter_code
_entity_poly.pdbx_strand_id
1 'polypeptide(L)'
;MHVTDQPDAGTTVVPESCRRWLRTIADHLIPASGPMPAASTAGVADGQLDLVLNARPDLTPHLLRAWSTTSADDPAAIVEKLRQAGPDVYQAICLIVAGGYYTNSEVRDLLGYTGQQPRVVQIADDIEEDLLMRVVERGSRYRPDGATDLIE
;
A
#
# COMPACT_ATOMS: atom_id res chain seq x y z
N MET A 1 -19.50 -21.72 -31.76
CA MET A 1 -19.15 -21.96 -30.35
C MET A 1 -17.69 -21.58 -30.18
N HIS A 2 -17.41 -20.30 -29.97
CA HIS A 2 -16.06 -19.81 -29.75
C HIS A 2 -15.93 -19.60 -28.25
N VAL A 3 -15.25 -20.54 -27.59
CA VAL A 3 -14.78 -20.31 -26.22
C VAL A 3 -13.56 -19.42 -26.38
N THR A 4 -13.71 -18.15 -26.05
CA THR A 4 -12.57 -17.25 -25.92
C THR A 4 -11.92 -17.66 -24.61
N ASP A 5 -10.83 -18.42 -24.72
CA ASP A 5 -9.90 -18.62 -23.62
C ASP A 5 -9.33 -17.23 -23.28
N GLN A 6 -9.90 -16.59 -22.26
CA GLN A 6 -9.25 -15.43 -21.66
C GLN A 6 -7.98 -15.95 -21.01
N PRO A 7 -6.80 -15.39 -21.32
CA PRO A 7 -5.59 -15.76 -20.60
C PRO A 7 -5.82 -15.38 -19.13
N ASP A 8 -5.79 -16.39 -18.27
CA ASP A 8 -5.75 -16.25 -16.82
C ASP A 8 -4.72 -15.17 -16.49
N ALA A 9 -5.13 -14.09 -15.83
CA ALA A 9 -4.27 -12.96 -15.54
C ALA A 9 -3.12 -13.46 -14.66
N GLY A 10 -1.99 -13.77 -15.31
CA GLY A 10 -0.84 -14.40 -14.68
C GLY A 10 -0.47 -13.66 -13.42
N THR A 11 -0.63 -14.33 -12.28
CA THR A 11 -0.11 -13.85 -11.00
C THR A 11 1.38 -13.61 -11.22
N THR A 12 1.77 -12.36 -11.41
CA THR A 12 3.15 -12.02 -11.71
C THR A 12 3.92 -12.15 -10.40
N VAL A 13 4.46 -13.35 -10.18
CA VAL A 13 5.21 -13.67 -8.96
C VAL A 13 6.48 -12.82 -8.94
N VAL A 14 6.63 -11.98 -7.92
CA VAL A 14 7.85 -11.20 -7.72
C VAL A 14 9.02 -12.15 -7.39
N PRO A 15 10.09 -12.17 -8.19
CA PRO A 15 11.23 -13.07 -7.95
C PRO A 15 11.93 -12.76 -6.63
N GLU A 16 12.47 -13.80 -5.99
CA GLU A 16 13.23 -13.64 -4.73
C GLU A 16 14.46 -12.74 -4.89
N SER A 17 15.10 -12.74 -6.05
CA SER A 17 16.16 -11.80 -6.40
C SER A 17 15.69 -10.34 -6.43
N CYS A 18 14.46 -10.09 -6.87
CA CYS A 18 13.84 -8.76 -6.86
C CYS A 18 13.54 -8.33 -5.42
N ARG A 19 13.03 -9.24 -4.57
CA ARG A 19 12.82 -8.98 -3.14
C ARG A 19 14.12 -8.63 -2.43
N ARG A 20 15.19 -9.39 -2.68
CA ARG A 20 16.51 -9.11 -2.12
C ARG A 20 17.02 -7.73 -2.56
N TRP A 21 16.89 -7.40 -3.85
CA TRP A 21 17.24 -6.08 -4.36
C TRP A 21 16.42 -4.96 -3.68
N LEU A 22 15.11 -5.13 -3.53
CA LEU A 22 14.25 -4.15 -2.85
C LEU A 22 14.70 -3.94 -1.40
N ARG A 23 15.04 -5.03 -0.69
CA ARG A 23 15.58 -4.98 0.68
C ARG A 23 16.87 -4.16 0.75
N THR A 24 17.76 -4.30 -0.24
CA THR A 24 19.04 -3.55 -0.25
C THR A 24 18.86 -2.04 -0.43
N ILE A 25 17.84 -1.59 -1.16
CA ILE A 25 17.64 -0.16 -1.41
C ILE A 25 16.67 0.49 -0.43
N ALA A 26 15.83 -0.30 0.24
CA ALA A 26 14.79 0.18 1.14
C ALA A 26 15.36 1.08 2.27
N ASP A 27 16.50 0.71 2.85
CA ASP A 27 17.10 1.44 3.97
C ASP A 27 17.70 2.79 3.55
N HIS A 28 18.02 2.95 2.26
CA HIS A 28 18.42 4.25 1.72
C HIS A 28 17.23 5.20 1.53
N LEU A 29 16.02 4.66 1.36
CA LEU A 29 14.79 5.44 1.23
C LEU A 29 14.19 5.77 2.60
N ILE A 30 14.18 4.80 3.52
CA ILE A 30 13.69 4.97 4.89
C ILE A 30 14.71 4.32 5.84
N PRO A 31 15.72 5.10 6.31
CA PRO A 31 16.69 4.62 7.28
C PRO A 31 16.09 4.50 8.68
N ALA A 32 16.73 3.72 9.55
CA ALA A 32 16.39 3.70 10.97
C ALA A 32 16.61 5.08 11.60
N SER A 33 15.68 5.52 12.45
CA SER A 33 15.77 6.82 13.12
C SER A 33 15.04 6.81 14.46
N GLY A 34 15.80 6.99 15.55
CA GLY A 34 15.26 6.90 16.90
C GLY A 34 14.62 5.53 17.15
N PRO A 35 13.35 5.47 17.60
CA PRO A 35 12.65 4.20 17.80
C PRO A 35 12.15 3.56 16.48
N MET A 36 12.19 4.29 15.36
CA MET A 36 11.66 3.82 14.09
C MET A 36 12.64 2.84 13.42
N PRO A 37 12.20 1.63 13.02
CA PRO A 37 13.04 0.66 12.34
C PRO A 37 13.40 1.15 10.94
N ALA A 38 14.50 0.64 10.36
CA ALA A 38 14.75 0.80 8.93
C ALA A 38 13.69 0.03 8.10
N ALA A 39 13.49 0.40 6.84
CA ALA A 39 12.46 -0.24 6.03
C ALA A 39 12.69 -1.74 5.79
N SER A 40 13.95 -2.18 5.63
CA SER A 40 14.26 -3.61 5.52
C SER A 40 13.80 -4.40 6.74
N THR A 41 13.98 -3.86 7.95
CA THR A 41 13.53 -4.44 9.22
C THR A 41 12.01 -4.46 9.34
N ALA A 42 11.31 -3.47 8.80
CA ALA A 42 9.84 -3.43 8.75
C ALA A 42 9.24 -4.44 7.75
N GLY A 43 10.07 -5.23 7.05
CA GLY A 43 9.61 -6.31 6.17
C GLY A 43 9.06 -5.83 4.83
N VAL A 44 9.47 -4.66 4.33
CA VAL A 44 8.96 -4.07 3.07
C VAL A 44 9.21 -4.92 1.83
N ALA A 45 10.15 -5.87 1.88
CA ALA A 45 10.44 -6.81 0.80
C ALA A 45 9.84 -8.22 1.03
N ASP A 46 9.23 -8.43 2.21
CA ASP A 46 8.62 -9.69 2.63
C ASP A 46 7.10 -9.61 2.42
N GLY A 47 6.30 -10.06 3.38
CA GLY A 47 4.83 -10.06 3.28
C GLY A 47 4.22 -8.67 3.09
N GLN A 48 4.90 -7.58 3.50
CA GLN A 48 4.40 -6.22 3.25
C GLN A 48 4.43 -5.87 1.75
N LEU A 49 5.37 -6.42 0.98
CA LEU A 49 5.38 -6.23 -0.47
C LEU A 49 4.13 -6.84 -1.11
N ASP A 50 3.74 -8.02 -0.66
CA ASP A 50 2.55 -8.72 -1.16
C ASP A 50 1.28 -7.94 -0.83
N LEU A 51 1.18 -7.39 0.38
CA LEU A 51 0.05 -6.51 0.75
C LEU A 51 -0.05 -5.29 -0.17
N VAL A 52 1.08 -4.63 -0.45
CA VAL A 52 1.11 -3.47 -1.33
C VAL A 52 0.72 -3.83 -2.76
N LEU A 53 1.31 -4.88 -3.34
CA LEU A 53 1.06 -5.27 -4.72
C LEU A 53 -0.35 -5.85 -4.91
N ASN A 54 -0.94 -6.46 -3.89
CA ASN A 54 -2.35 -6.86 -3.91
C ASN A 54 -3.28 -5.64 -3.91
N ALA A 55 -2.96 -4.60 -3.13
CA ALA A 55 -3.73 -3.36 -3.10
C ALA A 55 -3.53 -2.49 -4.36
N ARG A 56 -2.33 -2.53 -4.95
CA ARG A 56 -1.92 -1.75 -6.13
C ARG A 56 -1.16 -2.63 -7.15
N PRO A 57 -1.85 -3.50 -7.89
CA PRO A 57 -1.22 -4.40 -8.86
C PRO A 57 -0.46 -3.67 -9.98
N ASP A 58 -0.87 -2.44 -10.27
CA ASP A 58 -0.25 -1.55 -11.26
C ASP A 58 1.21 -1.19 -10.95
N LEU A 59 1.67 -1.39 -9.71
CA LEU A 59 3.07 -1.12 -9.33
C LEU A 59 4.03 -2.25 -9.74
N THR A 60 3.53 -3.45 -10.02
CA THR A 60 4.36 -4.63 -10.35
C THR A 60 5.26 -4.41 -11.57
N PRO A 61 4.76 -3.88 -12.70
CA PRO A 61 5.61 -3.64 -13.87
C PRO A 61 6.72 -2.62 -13.59
N HIS A 62 6.45 -1.60 -12.78
CA HIS A 62 7.46 -0.60 -12.40
C HIS A 62 8.53 -1.20 -11.49
N LEU A 63 8.14 -2.05 -10.54
CA LEU A 63 9.06 -2.78 -9.67
C LEU A 63 10.02 -3.67 -10.49
N LEU A 64 9.47 -4.48 -11.38
CA LEU A 64 10.26 -5.40 -12.20
C LEU A 64 11.17 -4.65 -13.18
N ARG A 65 10.71 -3.52 -13.73
CA ARG A 65 11.53 -2.64 -14.57
C ARG A 65 12.69 -2.03 -13.77
N ALA A 66 12.42 -1.48 -12.59
CA ALA A 66 13.45 -0.91 -11.73
C ALA A 66 14.52 -1.95 -11.37
N TRP A 67 14.09 -3.15 -10.99
CA TRP A 67 14.97 -4.26 -10.67
C TRP A 67 15.80 -4.71 -11.88
N SER A 68 15.18 -4.91 -13.05
CA SER A 68 15.89 -5.38 -14.23
C SER A 68 16.94 -4.40 -14.73
N THR A 69 16.74 -3.09 -14.56
CA THR A 69 17.70 -2.07 -15.02
C THR A 69 18.79 -1.75 -14.01
N THR A 70 18.63 -2.09 -12.73
CA THR A 70 19.55 -1.65 -11.66
C THR A 70 20.07 -2.78 -10.77
N SER A 71 19.68 -4.03 -10.99
CA SER A 71 20.06 -5.17 -10.13
C SER A 71 21.57 -5.45 -10.03
N ALA A 72 22.37 -4.98 -10.99
CA ALA A 72 23.82 -5.16 -11.01
C ALA A 72 24.58 -3.97 -10.41
N ASP A 73 23.87 -2.93 -9.95
CA ASP A 73 24.47 -1.70 -9.45
C ASP A 73 24.72 -1.72 -7.94
N ASP A 74 25.59 -0.83 -7.48
CA ASP A 74 25.79 -0.60 -6.05
C ASP A 74 24.53 0.02 -5.41
N PRO A 75 24.09 -0.45 -4.22
CA PRO A 75 22.88 0.04 -3.54
C PRO A 75 22.78 1.57 -3.42
N ALA A 76 23.88 2.24 -3.10
CA ALA A 76 23.89 3.69 -2.97
C ALA A 76 23.70 4.40 -4.32
N ALA A 77 24.19 3.80 -5.41
CA ALA A 77 24.02 4.30 -6.77
C ALA A 77 22.62 4.00 -7.34
N ILE A 78 21.96 2.92 -6.89
CA ILE A 78 20.63 2.52 -7.41
C ILE A 78 19.61 3.63 -7.20
N VAL A 79 19.51 4.22 -6.01
CA VAL A 79 18.50 5.25 -5.71
C VAL A 79 18.64 6.47 -6.61
N GLU A 80 19.88 6.90 -6.86
CA GLU A 80 20.15 8.01 -7.77
C GLU A 80 19.83 7.65 -9.22
N LYS A 81 20.19 6.45 -9.67
CA LYS A 81 19.82 5.96 -11.01
C LYS A 81 18.32 5.86 -11.22
N LEU A 82 17.56 5.41 -10.22
CA LEU A 82 16.10 5.36 -10.29
C LEU A 82 15.52 6.77 -10.45
N ARG A 83 16.07 7.76 -9.74
CA ARG A 83 15.67 9.16 -9.86
C ARG A 83 15.90 9.70 -11.28
N GLN A 84 16.97 9.26 -11.94
CA GLN A 84 17.30 9.64 -13.33
C GLN A 84 16.48 8.88 -14.38
N ALA A 85 16.02 7.66 -14.08
CA ALA A 85 15.24 6.82 -14.99
C ALA A 85 13.83 7.36 -15.31
N GLY A 86 13.37 8.35 -14.54
CA GLY A 86 12.11 9.06 -14.73
C GLY A 86 11.22 9.03 -13.49
N PRO A 87 10.32 10.02 -13.33
CA PRO A 87 9.52 10.18 -12.12
C PRO A 87 8.65 8.97 -11.83
N ASP A 88 8.07 8.32 -12.85
CA ASP A 88 7.10 7.23 -12.65
C ASP A 88 7.72 6.00 -11.98
N VAL A 89 8.92 5.59 -12.40
CA VAL A 89 9.60 4.40 -11.83
C VAL A 89 10.06 4.70 -10.41
N TYR A 90 10.69 5.85 -10.19
CA TYR A 90 11.14 6.24 -8.86
C TYR A 90 9.97 6.39 -7.88
N GLN A 91 8.90 7.07 -8.29
CA GLN A 91 7.71 7.25 -7.45
C GLN A 91 7.04 5.92 -7.14
N ALA A 92 6.97 4.98 -8.09
CA ALA A 92 6.44 3.65 -7.83
C ALA A 92 7.25 2.92 -6.76
N ILE A 93 8.59 2.96 -6.81
CA ILE A 93 9.44 2.34 -5.78
C ILE A 93 9.26 3.03 -4.42
N CYS A 94 9.23 4.36 -4.39
CA CYS A 94 8.94 5.11 -3.16
C CYS A 94 7.58 4.73 -2.56
N LEU A 95 6.55 4.60 -3.39
CA LEU A 95 5.21 4.20 -2.96
C LEU A 95 5.19 2.76 -2.45
N ILE A 96 5.92 1.84 -3.09
CA ILE A 96 6.04 0.46 -2.62
C ILE A 96 6.67 0.42 -1.22
N VAL A 97 7.80 1.10 -1.06
CA VAL A 97 8.55 1.10 0.21
C VAL A 97 7.76 1.81 1.31
N ALA A 98 7.22 3.00 1.04
CA ALA A 98 6.41 3.73 2.02
C ALA A 98 5.12 2.97 2.37
N GLY A 99 4.44 2.40 1.37
CA GLY A 99 3.23 1.61 1.57
C GLY A 99 3.51 0.39 2.45
N GLY A 100 4.58 -0.37 2.16
CA GLY A 100 4.96 -1.52 2.98
C GLY A 100 5.37 -1.12 4.39
N TYR A 101 6.10 0.00 4.52
CA TYR A 101 6.61 0.48 5.80
C TYR A 101 5.47 0.92 6.73
N TYR A 102 4.57 1.77 6.25
CA TYR A 102 3.47 2.31 7.05
C TYR A 102 2.29 1.34 7.22
N THR A 103 2.30 0.19 6.55
CA THR A 103 1.34 -0.90 6.79
C THR A 103 1.82 -1.88 7.86
N ASN A 104 3.12 -1.89 8.18
CA ASN A 104 3.68 -2.67 9.28
C ASN A 104 3.06 -2.27 10.63
N SER A 105 2.64 -3.26 11.43
CA SER A 105 1.96 -3.02 12.71
C SER A 105 2.84 -2.34 13.75
N GLU A 106 4.10 -2.76 13.89
CA GLU A 106 5.06 -2.14 14.82
C GLU A 106 5.29 -0.66 14.47
N VAL A 107 5.47 -0.35 13.18
CA VAL A 107 5.61 1.03 12.70
C VAL A 107 4.36 1.85 13.01
N ARG A 108 3.16 1.29 12.80
CA ARG A 108 1.90 1.97 13.13
C ARG A 108 1.75 2.23 14.62
N ASP A 109 2.14 1.29 15.47
CA ASP A 109 2.09 1.42 16.91
C ASP A 109 3.06 2.50 17.41
N LEU A 110 4.28 2.54 16.86
CA LEU A 110 5.26 3.59 17.15
C LEU A 110 4.77 4.99 16.75
N LEU A 111 3.98 5.10 15.69
CA LEU A 111 3.34 6.34 15.25
C LEU A 111 2.11 6.72 16.08
N GLY A 112 1.65 5.84 16.99
CA GLY A 112 0.38 6.01 17.70
C GLY A 112 -0.84 5.97 16.76
N TYR A 113 -0.71 5.33 15.59
CA TYR A 113 -1.77 5.29 14.59
C TYR A 113 -2.79 4.19 14.90
N THR A 114 -3.86 4.57 15.59
CA THR A 114 -4.97 3.67 16.00
C THR A 114 -5.97 3.39 14.88
N GLY A 115 -5.66 3.71 13.63
CA GLY A 115 -6.58 3.54 12.49
C GLY A 115 -7.68 4.59 12.41
N GLN A 116 -8.66 4.35 11.53
CA GLN A 116 -9.84 5.19 11.45
C GLN A 116 -10.73 4.93 12.67
N GLN A 117 -10.78 5.91 13.57
CA GLN A 117 -11.66 5.88 14.73
C GLN A 117 -13.02 6.47 14.36
N PRO A 118 -14.14 5.78 14.67
CA PRO A 118 -15.45 6.38 14.51
C PRO A 118 -15.54 7.61 15.42
N ARG A 119 -15.72 8.77 14.81
CA ARG A 119 -15.97 10.02 15.52
C ARG A 119 -17.42 10.41 15.28
N VAL A 120 -18.16 10.62 16.36
CA VAL A 120 -19.49 11.24 16.28
C VAL A 120 -19.27 12.65 15.75
N VAL A 121 -19.78 12.91 14.54
CA VAL A 121 -19.80 14.27 14.00
C VAL A 121 -20.81 15.05 14.84
N GLN A 122 -20.34 16.12 15.50
CA GLN A 122 -21.26 17.11 16.03
C GLN A 122 -21.83 17.86 14.83
N ILE A 123 -23.11 17.62 14.55
CA ILE A 123 -23.87 18.40 13.58
C ILE A 123 -23.89 19.83 14.14
N ALA A 124 -23.34 20.80 13.41
CA ALA A 124 -23.44 22.20 13.80
C ALA A 124 -24.91 22.60 13.79
N ASP A 125 -25.34 23.41 14.76
CA ASP A 125 -26.73 23.87 14.89
C ASP A 125 -27.22 24.65 13.65
N ASP A 126 -26.29 25.10 12.78
CA ASP A 126 -26.54 25.86 11.56
C ASP A 126 -26.71 25.00 10.29
N ILE A 127 -26.80 23.67 10.41
CA ILE A 127 -27.12 22.83 9.25
C ILE A 127 -28.64 22.88 9.02
N GLU A 128 -29.06 23.58 7.95
CA GLU A 128 -30.44 23.58 7.48
C GLU A 128 -30.93 22.15 7.27
N GLU A 129 -32.00 21.77 7.98
CA GLU A 129 -32.59 20.42 8.01
C GLU A 129 -32.96 19.91 6.59
N ASP A 130 -33.28 20.83 5.69
CA ASP A 130 -33.55 20.58 4.27
C ASP A 130 -32.35 19.95 3.52
N LEU A 131 -31.12 20.24 3.93
CA LEU A 131 -29.91 19.63 3.35
C LEU A 131 -29.79 18.14 3.71
N LEU A 132 -30.31 17.74 4.86
CA LEU A 132 -30.31 16.34 5.33
C LEU A 132 -31.48 15.55 4.75
N MET A 133 -32.55 16.20 4.30
CA MET A 133 -33.76 15.55 3.79
C MET A 133 -33.47 14.62 2.61
N ARG A 134 -32.57 15.00 1.68
CA ARG A 134 -32.16 14.12 0.57
C ARG A 134 -31.47 12.83 1.04
N VAL A 135 -30.76 12.87 2.17
CA VAL A 135 -30.09 11.69 2.75
C VAL A 135 -31.11 10.80 3.46
N VAL A 136 -32.08 11.41 4.15
CA VAL A 136 -33.20 10.72 4.80
C VAL A 136 -34.08 10.02 3.75
N GLU A 137 -34.50 10.73 2.70
CA GLU A 137 -35.32 10.20 1.59
C GLU A 137 -34.61 9.10 0.82
N ARG A 138 -33.30 9.23 0.63
CA ARG A 138 -32.47 8.18 -0.01
C ARG A 138 -32.45 6.89 0.81
N GLY A 139 -32.63 6.98 2.12
CA GLY A 139 -32.60 5.85 3.05
C GLY A 139 -31.18 5.41 3.45
N SER A 140 -31.12 4.69 4.58
CA SER A 140 -29.88 4.18 5.15
C SER A 140 -29.15 3.24 4.18
N ARG A 141 -27.87 3.51 3.93
CA ARG A 141 -26.95 2.56 3.26
C ARG A 141 -25.83 2.17 4.20
N TYR A 142 -26.11 1.19 5.05
CA TYR A 142 -25.08 0.55 5.84
C TYR A 142 -24.47 -0.61 5.05
N ARG A 143 -23.15 -0.77 5.15
CA ARG A 143 -22.53 -2.06 4.84
C ARG A 143 -22.89 -2.96 6.03
N PRO A 144 -23.47 -4.15 5.81
CA PRO A 144 -23.73 -5.05 6.92
C PRO A 144 -22.39 -5.38 7.59
N ASP A 145 -22.30 -5.03 8.87
CA ASP A 145 -21.26 -5.56 9.74
C ASP A 145 -21.53 -7.07 9.82
N GLY A 146 -20.53 -7.90 9.54
CA GLY A 146 -20.65 -9.36 9.49
C GLY A 146 -20.94 -10.03 10.84
N ALA A 147 -21.72 -9.40 11.72
CA ALA A 147 -22.28 -10.02 12.90
C ALA A 147 -23.38 -11.00 12.47
N THR A 148 -22.94 -12.24 12.27
CA THR A 148 -23.78 -13.41 12.09
C THR A 148 -24.77 -13.53 13.25
N ASP A 149 -26.05 -13.60 12.88
CA ASP A 149 -27.11 -14.43 13.47
C ASP A 149 -26.81 -15.01 14.87
N LEU A 150 -27.46 -14.46 15.90
CA LEU A 150 -27.85 -15.22 17.07
C LEU A 150 -29.37 -15.21 17.15
N ILE A 151 -29.92 -16.25 16.55
CA ILE A 151 -31.25 -16.79 16.77
C ILE A 151 -31.31 -17.32 18.20
N GLU A 152 -32.23 -16.80 19.01
CA GLU A 152 -33.22 -17.60 19.76
C GLU A 152 -34.47 -16.75 20.05
#